data_AF-A0A6N3X2I1-F1
#
_entry.id   AF-A0A6N3X2I1-F1
#
_cell.length_a   1.000
_cell.length_b   1.000
_cell.length_c   1.000
_cell.angle_alpha   90.00
_cell.angle_beta   90.00
_cell.angle_gamma   90.00
#
_symmetry.space_group_name_H-M   'P 1'
#
loop_
_entity.id
_entity.type
_entity.pdbx_description
1 polymer ?
#
loop_
_entity_poly.entity_id
_entity_poly.type
_entity_poly.pdbx_seq_one_letter_code
_entity_poly.pdbx_strand_id
1 'polypeptide(L)' 'DAFLAGLLHKLVHQPQLLHRPSADAVAHAMAFASACGAMVCTGAGAIDPQPGADAVARFLG' A
#
# COMPACT_ATOMS: atom_id res chain seq x y z
N ASP A 1 -9.60 -5.51 -0.15
CA ASP A 1 -8.46 -6.32 0.31
C ASP A 1 -7.09 -5.76 -0.07
N ALA A 2 -6.86 -5.33 -1.31
CA ALA A 2 -5.56 -4.79 -1.73
C ALA A 2 -5.05 -3.62 -0.88
N PHE A 3 -5.92 -2.73 -0.41
CA PHE A 3 -5.55 -1.68 0.55
C PHE A 3 -4.99 -2.27 1.85
N LEU A 4 -5.73 -3.19 2.47
CA LEU A 4 -5.33 -3.81 3.73
C LEU A 4 -4.02 -4.59 3.56
N ALA A 5 -3.88 -5.34 2.46
CA ALA A 5 -2.64 -6.04 2.13
C ALA A 5 -1.46 -5.06 1.96
N GLY A 6 -1.66 -3.92 1.28
CA GLY A 6 -0.65 -2.87 1.14
C GLY A 6 -0.26 -2.24 2.49
N LEU A 7 -1.23 -2.02 3.38
CA LEU A 7 -0.94 -1.53 4.73
C LEU A 7 -0.16 -2.57 5.55
N LEU A 8 -0.58 -3.83 5.55
CA LEU A 8 0.13 -4.92 6.24
C LEU A 8 1.55 -5.10 5.69
N HIS A 9 1.74 -4.96 4.37
CA HIS A 9 3.06 -4.97 3.76
C HIS A 9 3.97 -3.89 4.36
N LYS A 10 3.47 -2.66 4.51
CA LYS A 10 4.21 -1.58 5.17
C LYS A 10 4.49 -1.88 6.64
N LEU A 11 3.52 -2.40 7.39
CA LEU A 11 3.69 -2.73 8.82
C LEU A 11 4.73 -3.83 9.05
N VAL A 12 4.76 -4.87 8.21
CA VAL A 12 5.75 -5.95 8.29
C VAL A 12 7.18 -5.45 8.01
N HIS A 13 7.33 -4.56 7.03
CA HIS A 13 8.66 -4.02 6.66
C HIS A 13 9.08 -2.81 7.50
N GLN A 14 8.15 -2.19 8.22
CA GLN A 14 8.35 -0.97 9.01
C GLN A 14 7.63 -1.08 10.37
N PRO A 15 8.04 -2.01 11.26
CA PRO A 15 7.36 -2.25 12.55
C PRO A 15 7.29 -1.02 13.46
N GLN A 16 8.17 -0.03 13.26
CA GLN A 16 8.13 1.27 13.93
C GLN A 16 6.80 2.02 13.75
N LEU A 17 6.06 1.76 12.67
CA LEU A 17 4.73 2.33 12.43
C LEU A 17 3.72 1.95 13.52
N LEU A 18 3.92 0.81 14.20
CA LEU A 18 3.03 0.33 15.27
C LEU A 18 3.36 0.92 16.64
N HIS A 19 4.61 1.35 16.85
CA HIS A 19 5.08 1.77 18.17
C HIS A 19 5.22 3.28 18.30
N ARG A 20 5.82 3.93 17.30
CA ARG A 20 6.11 5.37 17.28
C ARG A 20 6.06 5.92 15.87
N PRO A 21 4.87 5.95 15.24
CA PRO A 21 4.74 6.49 13.89
C PRO A 21 5.00 8.00 13.88
N SER A 22 5.80 8.48 12.91
CA SER A 22 5.74 9.89 12.52
C SER A 22 4.55 10.11 11.57
N ALA A 23 4.03 11.34 11.52
CA ALA A 23 2.94 11.70 10.63
C ALA A 23 3.28 11.38 9.16
N ASP A 24 4.51 11.70 8.72
CA ASP A 24 4.99 11.43 7.37
C ASP A 24 5.06 9.93 7.06
N ALA A 25 5.46 9.11 8.04
CA ALA A 25 5.53 7.66 7.85
C ALA A 25 4.13 7.05 7.70
N VAL A 26 3.14 7.53 8.46
CA VAL A 26 1.73 7.13 8.32
C VAL A 26 1.19 7.58 6.98
N ALA A 27 1.43 8.83 6.58
CA ALA A 27 0.99 9.35 5.29
C ALA A 27 1.53 8.51 4.12
N HIS A 28 2.82 8.16 4.15
CA HIS A 28 3.41 7.27 3.15
C HIS A 28 2.81 5.85 3.18
N ALA A 29 2.55 5.28 4.35
CA ALA A 29 1.93 3.96 4.45
C ALA A 29 0.51 3.96 3.90
N MET A 30 -0.27 5.01 4.18
CA MET A 30 -1.63 5.19 3.66
C MET A 30 -1.63 5.45 2.15
N ALA A 31 -0.69 6.22 1.63
CA ALA A 31 -0.55 6.45 0.19
C ALA A 31 -0.23 5.15 -0.56
N PHE A 32 0.72 4.34 -0.04
CA PHE A 32 1.05 3.04 -0.59
C PHE A 32 -0.16 2.09 -0.61
N ALA A 33 -0.86 1.95 0.52
CA ALA A 33 -2.06 1.12 0.63
C ALA A 33 -3.18 1.59 -0.32
N SER A 34 -3.39 2.91 -0.42
CA SER A 34 -4.38 3.50 -1.32
C SER A 34 -4.06 3.23 -2.78
N ALA A 35 -2.78 3.33 -3.17
CA ALA A 35 -2.32 2.97 -4.51
C ALA A 35 -2.55 1.49 -4.81
N CYS A 36 -2.26 0.58 -3.86
CA CYS A 36 -2.59 -0.85 -4.02
C CYS A 36 -4.10 -1.05 -4.28
N GLY A 37 -4.95 -0.35 -3.54
CA GLY A 37 -6.41 -0.37 -3.73
C GLY A 37 -6.84 0.18 -5.08
N ALA A 38 -6.29 1.31 -5.50
CA ALA A 38 -6.64 1.96 -6.77
C ALA A 38 -6.25 1.10 -7.98
N MET A 39 -5.05 0.49 -7.95
CA MET A 39 -4.51 -0.30 -9.05
C MET A 39 -5.29 -1.60 -9.31
N VAL A 40 -5.98 -2.16 -8.30
CA VAL A 40 -6.81 -3.36 -8.50
C VAL A 40 -8.22 -3.02 -9.00
N CYS A 41 -8.65 -1.76 -8.90
CA CYS A 41 -9.94 -1.31 -9.44
C CYS A 41 -9.92 -1.15 -10.97
N THR A 42 -8.76 -1.17 -11.61
CA THR A 42 -8.62 -0.95 -13.06
C THR A 42 -8.74 -2.23 -13.91
N GLY A 43 -8.94 -3.41 -13.29
CA GLY A 43 -9.07 -4.71 -13.97
C GLY A 43 -10.42 -5.39 -13.74
N ALA A 44 -10.84 -6.24 -14.68
CA ALA A 44 -12.05 -7.05 -14.54
C ALA A 44 -11.83 -8.20 -13.53
N GLY A 45 -12.52 -8.16 -12.39
CA GLY A 45 -12.31 -9.10 -11.28
C GLY A 45 -11.41 -8.51 -10.19
N ALA A 46 -12.02 -7.74 -9.27
CA ALA A 46 -11.43 -6.78 -8.34
C ALA A 46 -10.41 -7.28 -7.28
N ILE A 47 -9.67 -8.36 -7.54
CA ILE A 47 -8.67 -8.91 -6.60
C ILE A 47 -7.33 -9.20 -7.29
N ASP A 48 -7.25 -9.36 -8.62
CA ASP A 48 -6.05 -9.89 -9.27
C ASP A 48 -5.69 -9.17 -10.59
N PRO A 49 -4.40 -8.90 -10.87
CA PRO A 49 -3.24 -9.12 -10.00
C PRO A 49 -2.98 -7.99 -8.98
N GLN A 50 -2.61 -8.37 -7.75
CA GLN A 50 -2.05 -7.42 -6.78
C GLN A 50 -0.77 -6.77 -7.36
N PRO A 51 -0.58 -5.45 -7.16
CA PRO A 51 0.60 -4.78 -7.67
C PRO A 51 1.83 -5.13 -6.82
N GLY A 52 2.97 -5.38 -7.49
CA GLY A 52 4.26 -5.42 -6.81
C GLY A 52 4.68 -4.04 -6.29
N ALA A 53 5.55 -3.99 -5.27
CA ALA A 53 5.97 -2.74 -4.63
C ALA A 53 6.56 -1.71 -5.61
N ASP A 54 7.34 -2.16 -6.60
CA ASP A 54 7.90 -1.28 -7.64
C ASP A 54 6.82 -0.67 -8.55
N ALA A 55 5.74 -1.41 -8.80
CA ALA A 55 4.61 -0.90 -9.58
C ALA A 55 3.84 0.16 -8.78
N VAL A 56 3.68 -0.04 -7.47
CA VAL A 56 3.08 0.95 -6.57
C VAL A 56 3.95 2.21 -6.46
N ALA A 57 5.28 2.05 -6.36
CA ALA A 57 6.21 3.18 -6.36
C ALA A 57 6.09 4.01 -7.64
N ARG A 58 6.11 3.37 -8.82
CA ARG A 58 5.90 4.05 -10.11
C ARG A 58 4.53 4.72 -10.24
N PHE A 59 3.50 4.17 -9.60
CA PHE A 59 2.16 4.77 -9.62
C PHE A 59 2.10 6.06 -8.79
N LEU A 60 2.88 6.16 -7.71
CA LEU A 60 2.89 7.31 -6.81
C LEU A 60 3.76 8.48 -7.30
N GLY A 61 4.65 8.26 -8.27
CA GLY A 61 5.55 9.28 -8.83
C GLY A 61 6.98 9.07 -8.40
#